data_AF-A0A7R9WPS4-F1
#
_entry.id   AF-A0A7R9WPS4-F1
#
_cell.length_a   1.000
_cell.length_b   1.000
_cell.length_c   1.000
_cell.angle_alpha   90.00
_cell.angle_beta   90.00
_cell.angle_gamma   90.00
#
_symmetry.space_group_name_H-M   'P 1'
#
loop_
_entity.id
_entity.type
_entity.pdbx_description
1 polymer ?
#
loop_
_entity_poly.entity_id
_entity_poly.type
_entity_poly.pdbx_seq_one_letter_code
_entity_poly.pdbx_strand_id
1 'polypeptide(L)'
;YLMPIVTIRSPYTWFPRMCTNGYTARWQHGRSRAQGCPNLLTPDGEWNQVSTRYANDRGETHQSLAHLWNDWYNDYIQDADYPFVVVRIEDLTYYAKETTTAICECAGGRIRTDQPFQYVIDSAKADSRGHDSSVGFFEAWMKHIAAAEPQAGLQDDEYQASIRALDKNLMEFFAYKYPPKKA
;
A
#
# COMPACT_ATOMS: atom_id res chain seq x y z
N TYR A 1 26.00 6.84 5.69
CA TYR A 1 25.12 5.68 5.53
C TYR A 1 23.71 6.17 5.29
N LEU A 2 23.01 5.58 4.33
CA LEU A 2 21.60 5.83 4.05
C LEU A 2 20.84 4.57 4.44
N MET A 3 19.73 4.70 5.16
CA MET A 3 18.84 3.60 5.52
C MET A 3 17.50 3.82 4.81
N PRO A 4 17.19 3.06 3.75
CA PRO A 4 15.90 3.13 3.08
C PRO A 4 14.76 2.74 4.03
N ILE A 5 13.68 3.51 3.97
CA ILE A 5 12.41 3.21 4.65
C ILE A 5 11.40 2.86 3.56
N VAL A 6 10.98 1.60 3.53
CA VAL A 6 9.99 1.09 2.59
C VAL A 6 8.64 1.15 3.27
N THR A 7 7.67 1.84 2.68
CA THR A 7 6.32 1.86 3.22
C THR A 7 5.46 0.77 2.59
N ILE A 8 4.70 0.09 3.42
CA ILE A 8 3.76 -0.95 3.00
C ILE A 8 2.35 -0.64 3.45
N ARG A 9 1.37 -1.10 2.67
CA ARG A 9 -0.05 -0.95 2.94
C ARG A 9 -0.75 -2.27 2.71
N SER A 10 -1.81 -2.53 3.46
CA SER A 10 -2.68 -3.69 3.21
C SER A 10 -3.14 -3.71 1.74
N PRO A 11 -2.96 -4.84 1.02
CA PRO A 11 -3.30 -4.92 -0.40
C PRO A 11 -4.77 -4.56 -0.66
N TYR A 12 -5.66 -4.92 0.27
CA TYR A 12 -7.10 -4.63 0.18
C TYR A 12 -7.46 -3.15 0.28
N THR A 13 -6.62 -2.34 0.92
CA THR A 13 -6.78 -0.88 0.92
C THR A 13 -5.94 -0.19 -0.15
N TRP A 14 -4.93 -0.88 -0.68
CA TRP A 14 -4.07 -0.39 -1.75
C TRP A 14 -4.70 -0.53 -3.14
N PHE A 15 -5.32 -1.68 -3.47
CA PHE A 15 -6.01 -1.90 -4.74
C PHE A 15 -6.97 -0.77 -5.16
N PRO A 16 -7.94 -0.33 -4.32
CA PRO A 16 -8.83 0.76 -4.71
C PRO A 16 -8.10 2.09 -4.92
N ARG A 17 -6.94 2.31 -4.30
CA ARG A 17 -6.12 3.51 -4.53
C ARG A 17 -5.42 3.45 -5.87
N MET A 18 -4.93 2.28 -6.26
CA MET A 18 -4.34 2.04 -7.56
C MET A 18 -5.36 2.23 -8.70
N CYS A 19 -6.63 1.91 -8.48
CA CYS A 19 -7.72 2.20 -9.43
C CYS A 19 -7.87 3.69 -9.77
N THR A 20 -7.66 4.56 -8.78
CA THR A 20 -7.77 6.01 -8.96
C THR A 20 -6.46 6.61 -9.45
N ASN A 21 -5.34 6.16 -8.89
CA ASN A 21 -4.01 6.65 -9.19
C ASN A 21 -3.08 5.45 -9.41
N GLY A 22 -3.05 4.90 -10.62
CA GLY A 22 -2.18 3.76 -10.96
C GLY A 22 -0.69 4.08 -10.94
N TYR A 23 -0.31 5.36 -10.76
CA TYR A 23 1.08 5.84 -10.81
C TYR A 23 1.78 5.38 -12.09
N THR A 24 2.78 4.51 -11.98
CA THR A 24 3.52 3.91 -13.10
C THR A 24 2.95 2.57 -13.55
N ALA A 25 2.03 1.96 -12.78
CA ALA A 25 1.36 0.72 -13.13
C ALA A 25 0.25 0.96 -14.17
N ARG A 26 0.15 0.05 -15.14
CA ARG A 26 -0.81 0.10 -16.25
C ARG A 26 -1.38 -1.29 -16.49
N TRP A 27 -2.71 -1.39 -16.45
CA TRP A 27 -3.48 -2.61 -16.76
C TRP A 27 -4.90 -2.23 -17.17
N GLN A 28 -5.67 -3.20 -17.66
CA GLN A 28 -7.04 -2.97 -18.10
C GLN A 28 -8.01 -2.97 -16.91
N HIS A 29 -8.49 -1.80 -16.48
CA HIS A 29 -9.43 -1.70 -15.35
C HIS A 29 -10.41 -0.52 -15.49
N GLY A 30 -11.52 -0.59 -14.73
CA GLY A 30 -12.41 0.56 -14.53
C GLY A 30 -11.85 1.59 -13.55
N ARG A 31 -12.38 2.81 -13.49
CA ARG A 31 -11.86 3.86 -12.57
C ARG A 31 -12.30 3.67 -11.11
N SER A 32 -13.26 2.77 -10.87
CA SER A 32 -13.80 2.47 -9.55
C SER A 32 -14.17 0.99 -9.43
N ARG A 33 -14.44 0.52 -8.19
CA ARG A 33 -14.92 -0.85 -7.96
C ARG A 33 -16.23 -1.15 -8.66
N ALA A 34 -17.16 -0.20 -8.67
CA ALA A 34 -18.43 -0.31 -9.40
C ALA A 34 -18.23 -0.47 -10.93
N GLN A 35 -17.07 -0.07 -11.45
CA GLN A 35 -16.67 -0.21 -12.85
C GLN A 35 -15.74 -1.42 -13.08
N GLY A 36 -15.64 -2.33 -12.10
CA GLY A 36 -14.85 -3.56 -12.24
C GLY A 36 -13.37 -3.43 -11.89
N CYS A 37 -12.98 -2.54 -10.96
CA CYS A 37 -11.59 -2.43 -10.50
C CYS A 37 -11.38 -3.16 -9.14
N PRO A 38 -10.24 -3.85 -8.87
CA PRO A 38 -8.96 -3.83 -9.60
C PRO A 38 -8.91 -4.66 -10.89
N ASN A 39 -9.86 -5.54 -11.15
CA ASN A 39 -9.86 -6.44 -12.30
C ASN A 39 -8.62 -7.36 -12.30
N LEU A 40 -8.44 -8.22 -11.29
CA LEU A 40 -7.29 -9.12 -11.19
C LEU A 40 -7.31 -10.19 -12.29
N LEU A 41 -8.50 -10.52 -12.79
CA LEU A 41 -8.71 -11.45 -13.89
C LEU A 41 -9.29 -10.74 -15.12
N THR A 42 -9.04 -11.28 -16.30
CA THR A 42 -9.73 -10.92 -17.54
C THR A 42 -11.12 -11.59 -17.58
N PRO A 43 -12.03 -11.16 -18.48
CA PRO A 43 -13.33 -11.81 -18.65
C PRO A 43 -13.23 -13.31 -18.98
N ASP A 44 -12.10 -13.76 -19.56
CA ASP A 44 -11.84 -15.16 -19.90
C ASP A 44 -11.31 -15.97 -18.71
N GLY A 45 -11.08 -15.33 -17.55
CA GLY A 45 -10.60 -15.97 -16.33
C GLY A 45 -9.08 -16.04 -16.20
N GLU A 46 -8.33 -15.45 -17.13
CA GLU A 46 -6.87 -15.35 -17.09
C GLU A 46 -6.41 -14.20 -16.21
N TRP A 47 -5.15 -14.20 -15.75
CA TRP A 47 -4.62 -13.07 -14.98
C TRP A 47 -4.51 -11.79 -15.84
N ASN A 48 -5.02 -10.69 -15.31
CA ASN A 48 -4.96 -9.39 -15.98
C ASN A 48 -3.62 -8.70 -15.72
N GLN A 49 -2.70 -8.87 -16.67
CA GLN A 49 -1.32 -8.40 -16.54
C GLN A 49 -1.19 -6.91 -16.23
N VAL A 50 -0.24 -6.59 -15.36
CA VAL A 50 0.14 -5.23 -15.00
C VAL A 50 1.54 -4.96 -15.51
N SER A 51 1.70 -3.89 -16.28
CA SER A 51 3.00 -3.37 -16.65
C SER A 51 3.38 -2.18 -15.77
N THR A 52 4.63 -2.11 -15.34
CA THR A 52 5.21 -1.00 -14.59
C THR A 52 6.38 -0.42 -15.35
N ARG A 53 6.59 0.90 -15.23
CA ARG A 53 7.76 1.58 -15.78
C ARG A 53 8.52 2.29 -14.67
N TYR A 54 9.76 1.89 -14.47
CA TYR A 54 10.68 2.48 -13.50
C TYR A 54 11.61 3.50 -14.17
N ALA A 55 12.52 4.08 -13.38
CA ALA A 55 13.57 4.94 -13.91
C ALA A 55 14.44 4.20 -14.94
N ASN A 56 15.10 4.96 -15.83
CA ASN A 56 15.95 4.44 -16.90
C ASN A 56 15.24 3.47 -17.87
N ASP A 57 13.94 3.68 -18.08
CA ASP A 57 13.11 2.90 -19.00
C ASP A 57 13.04 1.39 -18.72
N ARG A 58 13.39 0.96 -17.50
CA ARG A 58 13.18 -0.41 -17.05
C ARG A 58 11.68 -0.67 -16.92
N GLY A 59 11.15 -1.48 -17.81
CA GLY A 59 9.76 -1.94 -17.77
C GLY A 59 9.69 -3.36 -17.20
N GLU A 60 8.74 -3.60 -16.32
CA GLU A 60 8.46 -4.94 -15.80
C GLU A 60 6.99 -5.29 -16.01
N THR A 61 6.71 -6.59 -16.03
CA THR A 61 5.35 -7.11 -16.21
C THR A 61 5.08 -8.13 -15.12
N HIS A 62 3.93 -7.96 -14.47
CA HIS A 62 3.45 -8.77 -13.37
C HIS A 62 2.14 -9.44 -13.80
N GLN A 63 1.86 -10.63 -13.28
CA GLN A 63 0.70 -11.41 -13.71
C GLN A 63 -0.63 -10.68 -13.41
N SER A 64 -0.73 -9.99 -12.28
CA SER A 64 -1.86 -9.10 -11.95
C SER A 64 -1.46 -8.05 -10.93
N LEU A 65 -2.39 -7.17 -10.56
CA LEU A 65 -2.13 -6.13 -9.56
C LEU A 65 -1.78 -6.71 -8.18
N ALA A 66 -2.35 -7.86 -7.83
CA ALA A 66 -1.98 -8.57 -6.62
C ALA A 66 -0.55 -9.14 -6.68
N HIS A 67 -0.14 -9.64 -7.84
CA HIS A 67 1.23 -10.13 -8.03
C HIS A 67 2.25 -8.98 -8.01
N LEU A 68 1.94 -7.82 -8.59
CA LEU A 68 2.78 -6.63 -8.44
C LEU A 68 3.04 -6.28 -6.97
N TRP A 69 2.02 -6.38 -6.11
CA TRP A 69 2.20 -6.15 -4.68
C TRP A 69 3.17 -7.18 -4.08
N ASN A 70 3.01 -8.46 -4.39
CA ASN A 70 3.92 -9.51 -3.90
C ASN A 70 5.36 -9.29 -4.38
N ASP A 71 5.53 -9.13 -5.69
CA ASP A 71 6.84 -9.02 -6.36
C ASP A 71 7.62 -7.83 -5.78
N TRP A 72 6.98 -6.66 -5.70
CA TRP A 72 7.61 -5.46 -5.17
C TRP A 72 8.13 -5.63 -3.74
N TYR A 73 7.37 -6.28 -2.85
CA TYR A 73 7.81 -6.46 -1.46
C TYR A 73 8.76 -7.64 -1.28
N ASN A 74 8.64 -8.69 -2.11
CA ASN A 74 9.60 -9.80 -2.11
C ASN A 74 11.00 -9.34 -2.55
N ASP A 75 11.12 -8.41 -3.49
CA ASP A 75 12.42 -7.82 -3.87
C ASP A 75 13.18 -7.25 -2.66
N TYR A 76 12.46 -6.64 -1.70
CA TYR A 76 13.09 -6.17 -0.46
C TYR A 76 13.35 -7.30 0.53
N ILE A 77 12.36 -8.17 0.76
CA ILE A 77 12.44 -9.17 1.82
C ILE A 77 13.41 -10.32 1.50
N GLN A 78 13.53 -10.68 0.22
CA GLN A 78 14.31 -11.83 -0.22
C GLN A 78 15.65 -11.43 -0.87
N ASP A 79 15.67 -10.35 -1.65
CA ASP A 79 16.79 -10.06 -2.54
C ASP A 79 17.66 -8.87 -2.11
N ALA A 80 17.17 -7.99 -1.23
CA ALA A 80 17.95 -6.83 -0.80
C ALA A 80 19.14 -7.23 0.09
N ASP A 81 20.34 -6.82 -0.32
CA ASP A 81 21.61 -7.09 0.36
C ASP A 81 22.10 -5.91 1.23
N TYR A 82 21.25 -4.90 1.42
CA TYR A 82 21.51 -3.69 2.22
C TYR A 82 20.50 -3.54 3.35
N PRO A 83 20.82 -2.81 4.44
CA PRO A 83 19.88 -2.61 5.55
C PRO A 83 18.72 -1.70 5.14
N PHE A 84 17.50 -2.13 5.43
CA PHE A 84 16.27 -1.34 5.24
C PHE A 84 15.31 -1.58 6.40
N VAL A 85 14.30 -0.72 6.52
CA VAL A 85 13.15 -0.93 7.41
C VAL A 85 11.88 -0.89 6.60
N VAL A 86 11.00 -1.88 6.78
CA VAL A 86 9.64 -1.84 6.24
C VAL A 86 8.69 -1.32 7.31
N VAL A 87 7.88 -0.33 6.95
CA VAL A 87 6.95 0.34 7.87
C VAL A 87 5.56 0.30 7.28
N ARG A 88 4.59 -0.19 8.05
CA ARG A 88 3.19 -0.14 7.64
C ARG A 88 2.69 1.29 7.71
N ILE A 89 2.02 1.76 6.66
CA ILE A 89 1.40 3.09 6.65
C ILE A 89 0.38 3.20 7.78
N GLU A 90 -0.29 2.11 8.12
CA GLU A 90 -1.21 2.05 9.25
C GLU A 90 -0.52 2.42 10.58
N ASP A 91 0.70 1.95 10.83
CA ASP A 91 1.44 2.26 12.07
C ASP A 91 1.88 3.73 12.12
N LEU A 92 2.36 4.28 10.99
CA LEU A 92 2.65 5.72 10.86
C LEU A 92 1.40 6.58 11.03
N THR A 93 0.23 6.04 10.71
CA THR A 93 -1.05 6.74 10.86
C THR A 93 -1.48 6.71 12.33
N TYR A 94 -1.63 5.54 12.94
CA TYR A 94 -2.22 5.39 14.28
C TYR A 94 -1.25 5.65 15.44
N TYR A 95 0.02 5.31 15.24
CA TYR A 95 1.06 5.30 16.27
C TYR A 95 2.26 6.11 15.78
N ALA A 96 2.00 7.30 15.23
CA ALA A 96 3.01 8.08 14.53
C ALA A 96 4.25 8.36 15.40
N LYS A 97 4.04 8.70 16.68
CA LYS A 97 5.13 8.99 17.62
C LYS A 97 5.94 7.72 17.91
N GLU A 98 5.28 6.63 18.27
CA GLU A 98 5.90 5.36 18.61
C GLU A 98 6.67 4.79 17.41
N THR A 99 6.04 4.77 16.24
CA THR A 99 6.64 4.28 14.99
C THR A 99 7.83 5.13 14.57
N THR A 100 7.71 6.47 14.61
CA THR A 100 8.82 7.37 14.28
C THR A 100 9.97 7.23 15.28
N THR A 101 9.67 7.02 16.56
CA THR A 101 10.67 6.76 17.60
C THR A 101 11.46 5.49 17.29
N ALA A 102 10.76 4.39 17.02
CA ALA A 102 11.39 3.10 16.70
C ALA A 102 12.28 3.19 15.45
N ILE A 103 11.83 3.88 14.40
CA ILE A 103 12.64 4.12 13.18
C ILE A 103 13.88 4.96 13.50
N CYS A 104 13.72 6.03 14.29
CA CYS A 104 14.81 6.92 14.67
C CYS A 104 15.89 6.16 15.45
N GLU A 105 15.50 5.36 16.43
CA GLU A 105 16.41 4.54 17.24
C GLU A 105 17.08 3.44 16.41
N CYS A 106 16.34 2.80 15.48
CA CYS A 106 16.89 1.83 14.54
C CYS A 106 17.99 2.44 13.66
N ALA A 107 17.83 3.70 13.25
CA ALA A 107 18.85 4.44 12.51
C ALA A 107 20.05 4.91 13.38
N GLY A 108 20.08 4.58 14.68
CA GLY A 108 21.08 5.04 15.63
C GLY A 108 20.84 6.46 16.19
N GLY A 109 19.67 7.03 15.93
CA GLY A 109 19.25 8.33 16.43
C GLY A 109 18.59 8.26 17.82
N ARG A 110 18.19 9.43 18.31
CA ARG A 110 17.38 9.57 19.53
C ARG A 110 16.34 10.66 19.30
N ILE A 111 15.11 10.41 19.74
CA ILE A 111 14.07 11.44 19.70
C ILE A 111 14.45 12.58 20.64
N ARG A 112 14.22 13.82 20.17
CA ARG A 112 14.41 15.03 20.96
C ARG A 112 13.52 15.01 22.20
N THR A 113 14.12 15.21 23.35
CA THR A 113 13.41 15.28 24.65
C THR A 113 13.22 16.72 25.12
N ASP A 114 13.88 17.68 24.45
CA ASP A 114 13.82 19.11 24.76
C ASP A 114 12.60 19.82 24.16
N GLN A 115 11.84 19.13 23.30
CA GLN A 115 10.58 19.61 22.73
C GLN A 115 9.57 18.47 22.59
N PRO A 116 8.27 18.75 22.67
CA PRO A 116 7.25 17.73 22.44
C PRO A 116 7.29 17.22 20.99
N PHE A 117 6.87 15.96 20.80
CA PHE A 117 6.67 15.40 19.46
C PHE A 117 5.55 16.17 18.75
N GLN A 118 5.84 16.68 17.55
CA GLN A 118 4.89 17.46 16.77
C GLN A 118 4.24 16.59 15.71
N TYR A 119 2.92 16.59 15.69
CA TYR A 119 2.14 15.97 14.61
C TYR A 119 1.94 16.99 13.50
N VAL A 120 2.24 16.60 12.25
CA VAL A 120 1.91 17.40 11.07
C VAL A 120 0.45 17.13 10.74
N ILE A 121 -0.43 18.03 11.17
CA ILE A 121 -1.89 17.86 11.06
C ILE A 121 -2.38 18.26 9.66
N ASP A 122 -1.80 19.33 9.11
CA ASP A 122 -2.16 19.83 7.80
C ASP A 122 -1.59 18.94 6.69
N SER A 123 -2.23 18.99 5.52
CA SER A 123 -1.73 18.25 4.37
C SER A 123 -0.36 18.77 3.95
N ALA A 124 0.63 17.89 3.90
CA ALA A 124 1.97 18.19 3.39
C ALA A 124 1.98 18.63 1.91
N LYS A 125 0.85 18.51 1.20
CA LYS A 125 0.68 18.92 -0.20
C LYS A 125 -0.33 20.03 -0.40
N ALA A 126 -0.82 20.66 0.68
CA ALA A 126 -1.86 21.71 0.60
C ALA A 126 -1.47 22.85 -0.35
N ASP A 127 -0.19 23.23 -0.37
CA ASP A 127 0.31 24.35 -1.19
C ASP A 127 0.85 23.93 -2.57
N SER A 128 0.68 22.67 -2.96
CA SER A 128 1.20 22.16 -4.24
C SER A 128 0.14 22.22 -5.35
N ARG A 129 0.44 22.91 -6.45
CA ARG A 129 -0.43 22.98 -7.64
C ARG A 129 -0.86 21.59 -8.10
N GLY A 130 -2.18 21.35 -8.19
CA GLY A 130 -2.76 20.06 -8.63
C GLY A 130 -2.92 19.03 -7.50
N HIS A 131 -2.71 19.43 -6.25
CA HIS A 131 -2.90 18.59 -5.06
C HIS A 131 -3.90 19.18 -4.06
N ASP A 132 -4.82 20.03 -4.54
CA ASP A 132 -5.86 20.71 -3.76
C ASP A 132 -6.82 19.74 -3.02
N SER A 133 -6.81 18.44 -3.39
CA SER A 133 -7.58 17.37 -2.74
C SER A 133 -6.75 16.56 -1.71
N SER A 134 -5.60 17.07 -1.31
CA SER A 134 -4.70 16.37 -0.38
C SER A 134 -5.25 16.45 1.04
N VAL A 135 -5.26 15.30 1.72
CA VAL A 135 -5.94 15.15 3.01
C VAL A 135 -4.97 15.34 4.16
N GLY A 136 -5.41 16.07 5.19
CA GLY A 136 -4.68 16.22 6.44
C GLY A 136 -4.69 14.94 7.27
N PHE A 137 -3.94 14.95 8.38
CA PHE A 137 -3.78 13.82 9.28
C PHE A 137 -5.11 13.28 9.83
N PHE A 138 -6.00 14.18 10.25
CA PHE A 138 -7.31 13.81 10.79
C PHE A 138 -8.21 13.11 9.75
N GLU A 139 -8.20 13.60 8.51
CA GLU A 139 -8.95 12.97 7.42
C GLU A 139 -8.35 11.62 7.02
N ALA A 140 -7.02 11.48 7.06
CA ALA A 140 -6.37 10.19 6.89
C ALA A 140 -6.80 9.21 7.99
N TRP A 141 -6.83 9.65 9.26
CA TRP A 141 -7.35 8.85 10.38
C TRP A 141 -8.77 8.37 10.12
N MET A 142 -9.69 9.26 9.79
CA MET A 142 -11.08 8.88 9.50
C MET A 142 -11.19 7.82 8.40
N LYS A 143 -10.39 7.96 7.33
CA LYS A 143 -10.36 6.99 6.21
C LYS A 143 -9.81 5.63 6.61
N HIS A 144 -8.89 5.58 7.57
CA HIS A 144 -8.27 4.33 8.02
C HIS A 144 -9.09 3.66 9.13
N ILE A 145 -9.79 4.42 10.00
CA ILE A 145 -10.61 3.90 11.11
C ILE A 145 -11.90 3.22 10.61
N ALA A 146 -12.39 3.59 9.42
CA ALA A 146 -13.57 2.96 8.85
C ALA A 146 -13.40 1.43 8.78
N ALA A 147 -14.40 0.69 9.27
CA ALA A 147 -14.38 -0.76 9.27
C ALA A 147 -14.15 -1.31 7.86
N ALA A 148 -13.32 -2.35 7.75
CA ALA A 148 -13.10 -3.01 6.47
C ALA A 148 -14.45 -3.56 5.96
N GLU A 149 -14.85 -3.12 4.77
CA GLU A 149 -15.99 -3.69 4.07
C GLU A 149 -15.80 -5.22 3.92
N PRO A 150 -16.87 -6.02 3.97
CA PRO A 150 -16.80 -7.43 3.59
C PRO A 150 -16.13 -7.58 2.22
N GLN A 151 -15.20 -8.53 2.11
CA GLN A 151 -14.37 -8.76 0.93
C GLN A 151 -13.61 -7.51 0.44
N ALA A 152 -13.44 -6.51 1.32
CA ALA A 152 -13.00 -5.18 0.95
C ALA A 152 -13.76 -4.62 -0.27
N GLY A 153 -15.06 -4.85 -0.36
CA GLY A 153 -15.91 -4.35 -1.44
C GLY A 153 -15.63 -4.95 -2.83
N LEU A 154 -14.82 -6.01 -2.91
CA LEU A 154 -14.62 -6.77 -4.15
C LEU A 154 -15.85 -7.63 -4.48
N GLN A 155 -15.96 -8.00 -5.76
CA GLN A 155 -16.87 -9.06 -6.19
C GLN A 155 -16.33 -10.43 -5.75
N ASP A 156 -17.18 -11.46 -5.73
CA ASP A 156 -16.82 -12.75 -5.13
C ASP A 156 -15.68 -13.47 -5.86
N ASP A 157 -15.73 -13.48 -7.18
CA ASP A 157 -14.73 -14.04 -8.08
C ASP A 157 -13.38 -13.32 -7.94
N GLU A 158 -13.42 -11.99 -7.93
CA GLU A 158 -12.27 -11.11 -7.74
C GLU A 158 -11.66 -11.28 -6.34
N TYR A 159 -12.51 -11.44 -5.32
CA TYR A 159 -12.07 -11.71 -3.96
C TYR A 159 -11.37 -13.06 -3.87
N GLN A 160 -11.92 -14.12 -4.48
CA GLN A 160 -11.23 -15.42 -4.56
C GLN A 160 -9.93 -15.34 -5.36
N ALA A 161 -9.90 -14.57 -6.45
CA ALA A 161 -8.68 -14.31 -7.21
C ALA A 161 -7.60 -13.64 -6.34
N SER A 162 -7.99 -12.65 -5.52
CA SER A 162 -7.06 -11.98 -4.58
C SER A 162 -6.49 -12.94 -3.54
N ILE A 163 -7.30 -13.87 -3.00
CA ILE A 163 -6.84 -14.86 -2.03
C ILE A 163 -5.84 -15.82 -2.66
N ARG A 164 -6.06 -16.20 -3.92
CA ARG A 164 -5.16 -17.09 -4.67
C ARG A 164 -3.85 -16.41 -5.06
N ALA A 165 -3.91 -15.13 -5.41
CA ALA A 165 -2.75 -14.37 -5.90
C ALA A 165 -1.85 -13.85 -4.77
N LEU A 166 -2.41 -13.38 -3.66
CA LEU A 166 -1.63 -12.78 -2.58
C LEU A 166 -0.76 -13.82 -1.85
N ASP A 167 0.51 -13.50 -1.69
CA ASP A 167 1.47 -14.34 -0.97
C ASP A 167 1.10 -14.43 0.52
N LYS A 168 0.79 -15.64 0.98
CA LYS A 168 0.37 -15.89 2.37
C LYS A 168 1.48 -15.59 3.37
N ASN A 169 2.74 -15.86 3.02
CA ASN A 169 3.87 -15.61 3.90
C ASN A 169 4.09 -14.11 4.07
N LEU A 170 3.98 -13.32 3.00
CA LEU A 170 4.05 -11.87 3.10
C LEU A 170 2.88 -11.29 3.89
N MET A 171 1.67 -11.77 3.65
CA MET A 171 0.49 -11.36 4.41
C MET A 171 0.66 -11.63 5.91
N GLU A 172 1.15 -12.81 6.27
CA GLU A 172 1.44 -13.17 7.67
C GLU A 172 2.59 -12.35 8.26
N PHE A 173 3.70 -12.20 7.52
CA PHE A 173 4.88 -11.44 7.94
C PHE A 173 4.54 -9.98 8.29
N PHE A 174 3.68 -9.34 7.51
CA PHE A 174 3.22 -7.98 7.77
C PHE A 174 1.94 -7.90 8.63
N ALA A 175 1.47 -9.04 9.15
CA ALA A 175 0.27 -9.17 9.97
C ALA A 175 -0.99 -8.61 9.30
N TYR A 176 -1.09 -8.72 7.98
CA TYR A 176 -2.29 -8.38 7.22
C TYR A 176 -3.26 -9.57 7.20
N LYS A 177 -4.56 -9.25 7.30
CA LYS A 177 -5.63 -10.23 7.28
C LYS A 177 -6.47 -10.09 6.03
N TYR A 178 -6.96 -11.23 5.55
CA TYR A 178 -8.01 -11.27 4.56
C TYR A 178 -9.32 -10.69 5.15
N PRO A 179 -10.03 -9.79 4.44
CA PRO A 179 -11.33 -9.28 4.87
C PRO A 179 -12.35 -10.40 5.12
N PRO A 180 -13.32 -10.21 6.02
CA PRO A 180 -14.37 -11.20 6.20
C PRO A 180 -15.18 -11.38 4.91
N LYS A 181 -15.67 -12.60 4.64
CA LYS A 181 -16.61 -12.83 3.53
C LYS A 181 -17.93 -12.10 3.78
N LYS A 182 -18.67 -11.80 2.71
CA LYS A 182 -20.09 -11.40 2.83
C LYS A 182 -20.86 -12.57 3.49
N ALA A 183 -21.78 -12.22 4.37
CA ALA A 183 -22.68 -13.18 5.02
C ALA A 183 -23.69 -13.75 4.02
#